data_AF-A0A1Y5Q668-F1
#
_entry.id   AF-A0A1Y5Q668-F1
#
_cell.length_a   1.000
_cell.length_b   1.000
_cell.length_c   1.000
_cell.angle_alpha   90.00
_cell.angle_beta   90.00
_cell.angle_gamma   90.00
#
_symmetry.space_group_name_H-M   'P 1'
#
loop_
_entity.id
_entity.type
_entity.pdbx_description
1 polymer ?
#
loop_
_entity_poly.entity_id
_entity_poly.type
_entity_poly.pdbx_seq_one_letter_code
_entity_poly.pdbx_strand_id
1 'polypeptide(L)'
;MIATEITVSTPAGRFVAQWDDDPDIPVQYVGDPRGIAFFRQYMEVAMVTGAGGLPLAPDHLEPVDLVGFCNSAEYGITILPDADYVLADIEQELREMEGERKALADALAQAVKELEAAASPIEKVRQSGEVARLLAELQMLDVSADA
;
A
#
# COMPACT_ATOMS: atom_id res chain seq x y z
N MET A 1 -21.89 20.56 -2.59
CA MET A 1 -22.16 20.04 -3.95
C MET A 1 -21.89 18.55 -3.85
N ILE A 2 -22.71 17.68 -4.47
CA ILE A 2 -22.40 16.24 -4.40
C ILE A 2 -21.13 15.98 -5.20
N ALA A 3 -20.11 15.52 -4.49
CA ALA A 3 -18.75 15.30 -4.99
C ALA A 3 -18.55 13.86 -5.48
N THR A 4 -19.19 12.91 -4.81
CA THR A 4 -19.03 11.48 -5.10
C THR A 4 -20.36 10.77 -4.96
N GLU A 5 -20.66 9.88 -5.89
CA GLU A 5 -21.84 9.03 -5.86
C GLU A 5 -21.44 7.57 -6.09
N ILE A 6 -21.89 6.68 -5.22
CA ILE A 6 -21.63 5.24 -5.37
C ILE A 6 -22.95 4.49 -5.27
N THR A 7 -23.22 3.66 -6.27
CA THR A 7 -24.40 2.80 -6.23
C THR A 7 -24.16 1.63 -5.28
N VAL A 8 -25.17 1.32 -4.47
CA VAL A 8 -25.25 0.09 -3.69
C VAL A 8 -26.45 -0.74 -4.14
N SER A 9 -26.20 -2.00 -4.47
CA SER A 9 -27.23 -2.99 -4.76
C SER A 9 -27.28 -4.02 -3.64
N THR A 10 -28.47 -4.26 -3.11
CA THR A 10 -28.75 -5.29 -2.10
C THR A 10 -29.87 -6.20 -2.59
N PRO A 11 -30.11 -7.37 -1.96
CA PRO A 11 -31.27 -8.20 -2.28
C PRO A 11 -32.62 -7.50 -2.02
N ALA A 12 -32.64 -6.52 -1.12
CA ALA A 12 -33.85 -5.80 -0.71
C ALA A 12 -34.16 -4.55 -1.55
N GLY A 13 -33.19 -4.06 -2.34
CA GLY A 13 -33.33 -2.86 -3.14
C GLY A 13 -31.99 -2.21 -3.51
N ARG A 14 -32.06 -1.20 -4.38
CA ARG A 14 -30.90 -0.41 -4.84
C ARG A 14 -31.01 1.03 -4.35
N PHE A 15 -29.88 1.60 -3.97
CA PHE A 15 -29.76 3.01 -3.56
C PHE A 15 -28.41 3.58 -3.98
N VAL A 16 -28.23 4.88 -3.81
CA VAL A 16 -27.00 5.62 -4.05
C VAL A 16 -26.55 6.23 -2.73
N ALA A 17 -25.28 6.04 -2.40
CA ALA A 17 -24.58 6.79 -1.34
C ALA A 17 -23.96 8.04 -1.97
N GLN A 18 -24.17 9.19 -1.34
CA GLN A 18 -23.77 10.50 -1.84
C GLN A 18 -22.92 11.21 -0.78
N TRP A 19 -21.77 11.72 -1.19
CA TRP A 19 -20.88 12.53 -0.37
C TRP A 19 -20.84 13.95 -0.92
N ASP A 20 -20.89 14.93 -0.03
CA ASP A 20 -20.65 16.33 -0.37
C ASP A 20 -19.15 16.65 -0.34
N ASP A 21 -18.75 17.75 -0.96
CA ASP A 21 -17.40 18.30 -0.83
C ASP A 21 -17.08 18.73 0.62
N ASP A 22 -18.11 19.01 1.42
CA ASP A 22 -17.98 19.33 2.84
C ASP A 22 -17.89 18.04 3.70
N PRO A 23 -16.73 17.74 4.31
CA PRO A 23 -16.53 16.52 5.10
C PRO A 23 -17.33 16.50 6.40
N ASP A 24 -17.88 17.63 6.86
CA ASP A 24 -18.74 17.69 8.04
C ASP A 24 -20.17 17.23 7.74
N ILE A 25 -20.51 17.02 6.46
CA ILE A 25 -21.81 16.50 6.02
C ILE A 25 -21.76 14.97 5.98
N PRO A 26 -22.56 14.27 6.80
CA PRO A 26 -22.68 12.82 6.77
C PRO A 26 -23.08 12.28 5.40
N VAL A 27 -22.68 11.05 5.09
CA VAL A 27 -23.10 10.37 3.85
C VAL A 27 -24.62 10.31 3.76
N GLN A 28 -25.15 10.62 2.59
CA GLN A 28 -26.58 10.61 2.33
C GLN A 28 -26.95 9.41 1.47
N TYR A 29 -28.10 8.81 1.77
CA TYR A 29 -28.59 7.64 1.04
C TYR A 29 -29.90 7.97 0.33
N VAL A 30 -29.91 7.79 -1.00
CA VAL A 30 -31.05 8.10 -1.86
C VAL A 30 -31.44 6.87 -2.67
N GLY A 31 -32.70 6.44 -2.59
CA GLY A 31 -33.20 5.28 -3.35
C GLY A 31 -34.20 4.44 -2.57
N ASP A 32 -34.16 3.12 -2.77
CA ASP A 32 -35.09 2.19 -2.11
C ASP A 32 -34.82 2.11 -0.60
N PRO A 33 -35.77 2.53 0.27
CA PRO A 33 -35.58 2.53 1.72
C PRO A 33 -35.36 1.13 2.30
N ARG A 34 -35.85 0.06 1.63
CA ARG A 34 -35.62 -1.33 2.06
C ARG A 34 -34.17 -1.74 1.82
N GLY A 35 -33.58 -1.29 0.71
CA GLY A 35 -32.16 -1.51 0.44
C GLY A 35 -31.27 -0.81 1.46
N ILE A 36 -31.60 0.44 1.78
CA ILE A 36 -30.88 1.22 2.80
C ILE A 36 -30.99 0.55 4.18
N ALA A 37 -32.19 0.13 4.58
CA ALA A 37 -32.40 -0.55 5.85
C ALA A 37 -31.66 -1.90 5.93
N PHE A 38 -31.69 -2.68 4.85
CA PHE A 38 -30.94 -3.94 4.75
C PHE A 38 -29.44 -3.70 4.91
N PHE A 39 -28.90 -2.71 4.21
CA PHE A 39 -27.49 -2.37 4.26
C PHE A 39 -27.03 -1.95 5.67
N ARG A 40 -27.81 -1.09 6.34
CA ARG A 40 -27.53 -0.67 7.72
C ARG A 40 -27.54 -1.85 8.68
N GLN A 41 -28.56 -2.71 8.58
CA GLN A 41 -28.65 -3.91 9.40
C GLN A 41 -27.46 -4.85 9.16
N TYR A 42 -27.03 -5.00 7.91
CA TYR A 42 -25.83 -5.78 7.57
C TYR A 42 -24.59 -5.22 8.27
N MET A 43 -24.34 -3.91 8.18
CA MET A 43 -23.18 -3.30 8.81
C MET A 43 -23.13 -3.54 10.32
N GLU A 44 -24.28 -3.44 10.99
CA GLU A 44 -24.42 -3.69 12.42
C GLU A 44 -24.18 -5.16 12.79
N VAL A 45 -24.80 -6.09 12.06
CA VAL A 45 -24.76 -7.53 12.39
C VAL A 45 -23.43 -8.15 12.02
N ALA A 46 -22.87 -7.80 10.87
CA ALA A 46 -21.58 -8.28 10.42
C ALA A 46 -20.41 -7.59 11.13
N MET A 47 -20.68 -6.53 11.90
CA MET A 47 -19.67 -5.70 12.57
C MET A 47 -18.57 -5.26 11.60
N VAL A 48 -18.97 -4.73 10.44
CA VAL A 48 -18.01 -4.37 9.38
C VAL A 48 -17.00 -3.37 9.93
N THR A 49 -15.71 -3.69 9.79
CA THR A 49 -14.60 -2.86 10.26
C THR A 49 -13.82 -2.28 9.09
N GLY A 50 -13.39 -1.03 9.23
CA GLY A 50 -12.56 -0.36 8.25
C GLY A 50 -11.07 -0.59 8.44
N ALA A 51 -10.26 0.23 7.77
CA ALA A 51 -8.82 0.23 7.96
C ALA A 51 -8.47 0.50 9.44
N GLY A 52 -7.64 -0.37 10.03
CA GLY A 52 -7.27 -0.29 11.46
C GLY A 52 -8.21 -1.03 12.42
N GLY A 53 -9.23 -1.75 11.92
CA GLY A 53 -10.04 -2.66 12.73
C GLY A 53 -11.12 -1.97 13.59
N LEU A 54 -11.40 -0.70 13.33
CA LEU A 54 -12.48 0.04 13.99
C LEU A 54 -13.82 -0.24 13.29
N PRO A 55 -14.93 -0.42 14.04
CA PRO A 55 -16.26 -0.58 13.45
C PRO A 55 -16.64 0.65 12.62
N LEU A 56 -17.15 0.39 11.42
CA LEU A 56 -17.67 1.44 10.55
C LEU A 56 -19.10 1.79 10.94
N ALA A 57 -19.40 3.08 10.97
CA ALA A 57 -20.76 3.58 11.14
C ALA A 57 -21.34 3.95 9.78
N PRO A 58 -22.57 3.50 9.43
CA PRO A 58 -23.16 3.79 8.13
C PRO A 58 -23.24 5.30 7.84
N ASP A 59 -23.51 6.13 8.85
CA ASP A 59 -23.64 7.59 8.65
C ASP A 59 -22.29 8.32 8.50
N HIS A 60 -21.17 7.65 8.75
CA HIS A 60 -19.83 8.26 8.71
C HIS A 60 -18.87 7.43 7.86
N LEU A 61 -19.39 6.78 6.81
CA LEU A 61 -18.56 6.06 5.86
C LEU A 61 -17.84 7.04 4.94
N GLU A 62 -16.56 6.81 4.70
CA GLU A 62 -15.88 7.38 3.54
C GLU A 62 -16.17 6.55 2.27
N PRO A 63 -16.01 7.13 1.06
CA PRO A 63 -16.17 6.37 -0.18
C PRO A 63 -15.30 5.11 -0.24
N VAL A 64 -14.05 5.21 0.23
CA VAL A 64 -13.10 4.10 0.27
C VAL A 64 -13.56 2.99 1.20
N ASP A 65 -14.21 3.33 2.31
CA ASP A 65 -14.71 2.33 3.26
C ASP A 65 -15.86 1.53 2.65
N LEU A 66 -16.74 2.22 1.91
CA LEU A 66 -17.85 1.56 1.24
C LEU A 66 -17.35 0.58 0.18
N VAL A 67 -16.42 0.99 -0.67
CA VAL A 67 -15.87 0.14 -1.74
C VAL A 67 -15.01 -0.99 -1.18
N GLY A 68 -14.15 -0.69 -0.19
CA GLY A 68 -13.16 -1.61 0.34
C GLY A 68 -13.72 -2.68 1.29
N PHE A 69 -14.72 -2.33 2.11
CA PHE A 69 -15.15 -3.21 3.22
C PHE A 69 -16.62 -3.61 3.18
N CYS A 70 -17.47 -2.86 2.47
CA CYS A 70 -18.92 -3.07 2.53
C CYS A 70 -19.48 -3.96 1.42
N ASN A 71 -18.64 -4.40 0.47
CA ASN A 71 -19.03 -5.39 -0.55
C ASN A 71 -19.10 -6.79 0.07
N SER A 72 -20.18 -7.52 -0.16
CA SER A 72 -20.36 -8.86 0.42
C SER A 72 -21.20 -9.77 -0.47
N ALA A 73 -20.53 -10.73 -1.10
CA ALA A 73 -21.20 -11.75 -1.91
C ALA A 73 -22.12 -12.66 -1.08
N GLU A 74 -21.74 -12.96 0.17
CA GLU A 74 -22.54 -13.80 1.09
C GLU A 74 -23.90 -13.14 1.41
N TYR A 75 -23.91 -11.83 1.60
CA TYR A 75 -25.12 -11.06 1.90
C TYR A 75 -25.80 -10.48 0.64
N GLY A 76 -25.25 -10.75 -0.55
CA GLY A 76 -25.76 -10.24 -1.83
C GLY A 76 -25.63 -8.72 -1.99
N ILE A 77 -24.68 -8.11 -1.30
CA ILE A 77 -24.40 -6.67 -1.36
C ILE A 77 -23.30 -6.44 -2.39
N THR A 78 -23.59 -5.61 -3.38
CA THR A 78 -22.63 -5.22 -4.42
C THR A 78 -22.50 -3.72 -4.47
N ILE A 79 -21.26 -3.24 -4.36
CA ILE A 79 -20.90 -1.83 -4.45
C ILE A 79 -20.43 -1.55 -5.87
N LEU A 80 -21.02 -0.53 -6.50
CA LEU A 80 -20.81 -0.17 -7.89
C LEU A 80 -20.38 1.31 -7.94
N PRO A 81 -19.08 1.58 -7.77
CA PRO A 81 -18.55 2.93 -7.98
C PRO A 81 -18.67 3.33 -9.46
N ASP A 82 -18.67 4.63 -9.72
CA ASP A 82 -18.58 5.14 -11.08
C ASP A 82 -17.16 4.97 -11.66
N ALA A 83 -17.03 5.14 -12.97
CA ALA A 83 -15.75 4.95 -13.65
C ALA A 83 -14.73 6.01 -13.22
N ASP A 84 -15.18 7.24 -12.96
CA ASP A 84 -14.30 8.36 -12.62
C ASP A 84 -13.66 8.16 -11.24
N TYR A 85 -14.42 7.67 -10.25
CA TYR A 85 -13.91 7.27 -8.95
C TYR A 85 -12.86 6.17 -9.07
N VAL A 86 -13.17 5.10 -9.82
CA VAL A 86 -12.23 3.98 -10.02
C VAL A 86 -10.95 4.44 -10.72
N LEU A 87 -11.06 5.34 -11.70
CA LEU A 87 -9.88 5.89 -12.38
C LEU A 87 -9.04 6.76 -11.45
N ALA A 88 -9.67 7.60 -10.62
CA ALA A 88 -8.96 8.42 -9.64
C ALA A 88 -8.19 7.58 -8.62
N ASP A 89 -8.80 6.50 -8.13
CA ASP A 89 -8.19 5.53 -7.20
C ASP A 89 -6.96 4.86 -7.84
N ILE A 90 -7.09 4.33 -9.07
CA ILE A 90 -5.99 3.73 -9.81
C ILE A 90 -4.85 4.74 -10.06
N GLU A 91 -5.18 5.98 -10.41
CA GLU A 91 -4.16 7.02 -10.63
C GLU A 91 -3.39 7.35 -9.35
N GLN A 92 -4.07 7.35 -8.20
CA GLN A 92 -3.42 7.57 -6.91
C GLN A 92 -2.46 6.42 -6.58
N GLU A 93 -2.91 5.17 -6.69
CA GLU A 93 -2.07 3.99 -6.46
C GLU A 93 -0.82 4.00 -7.36
N LEU A 94 -0.98 4.36 -8.64
CA LEU A 94 0.14 4.46 -9.57
C LEU A 94 1.17 5.50 -9.12
N ARG A 95 0.74 6.67 -8.65
CA ARG A 95 1.65 7.72 -8.15
C ARG A 95 2.40 7.27 -6.90
N GLU A 96 1.72 6.58 -5.98
CA GLU A 96 2.34 6.05 -4.77
C GLU A 96 3.41 5.01 -5.11
N MET A 97 3.08 4.03 -5.96
CA MET A 97 4.04 3.03 -6.45
C MET A 97 5.23 3.64 -7.19
N GLU A 98 5.01 4.68 -8.00
CA GLU A 98 6.09 5.40 -8.68
C GLU A 98 7.03 6.10 -7.68
N GLY A 99 6.46 6.68 -6.62
CA GLY A 99 7.21 7.26 -5.51
C GLY A 99 8.07 6.23 -4.80
N GLU A 100 7.50 5.08 -4.42
CA GLU A 100 8.22 3.99 -3.79
C GLU A 100 9.32 3.42 -4.69
N ARG A 101 9.01 3.21 -5.98
CA ARG A 101 9.99 2.71 -6.96
C ARG A 101 11.18 3.66 -7.09
N LYS A 102 10.92 4.97 -7.10
CA LYS A 102 11.98 5.97 -7.15
C LYS A 102 12.83 5.95 -5.87
N ALA A 103 12.21 5.90 -4.71
CA ALA A 103 12.92 5.82 -3.43
C ALA A 103 13.81 4.56 -3.35
N LEU A 104 13.30 3.41 -3.82
CA LEU A 104 14.06 2.17 -3.88
C LEU A 104 15.22 2.26 -4.88
N ALA A 105 15.01 2.86 -6.05
CA ALA A 105 16.06 3.06 -7.04
C ALA A 105 17.18 3.98 -6.51
N ASP A 106 16.83 5.06 -5.82
CA ASP A 106 17.79 5.98 -5.21
C ASP A 106 18.58 5.28 -4.08
N ALA A 107 17.91 4.48 -3.25
CA ALA A 107 18.56 3.68 -2.20
C ALA A 107 19.52 2.63 -2.80
N LEU A 108 19.13 1.96 -3.89
CA LEU A 108 19.98 1.01 -4.59
C LEU A 108 21.21 1.68 -5.19
N ALA A 109 21.03 2.85 -5.84
CA ALA A 109 22.14 3.60 -6.40
C ALA A 109 23.15 4.04 -5.33
N GLN A 110 22.66 4.47 -4.16
CA GLN A 110 23.51 4.82 -3.03
C GLN A 110 24.28 3.60 -2.48
N ALA A 111 23.61 2.46 -2.32
CA ALA A 111 24.26 1.23 -1.85
C ALA A 111 25.36 0.74 -2.82
N VAL A 112 25.12 0.80 -4.13
CA VAL A 112 26.13 0.46 -5.14
C VAL A 112 27.35 1.36 -5.03
N LYS A 113 27.13 2.68 -4.89
CA LYS A 113 28.22 3.65 -4.73
C LYS A 113 29.07 3.40 -3.48
N GLU A 114 28.44 3.02 -2.36
CA GLU A 114 29.14 2.67 -1.14
C GLU A 114 29.98 1.40 -1.29
N LEU A 115 29.46 0.39 -1.98
CA LEU A 115 30.19 -0.84 -2.29
C LEU A 115 31.40 -0.58 -3.21
N GLU A 116 31.23 0.23 -4.26
CA GLU A 116 32.33 0.63 -5.15
C GLU A 116 33.42 1.39 -4.38
N ALA A 117 33.04 2.31 -3.50
CA ALA A 117 33.97 3.05 -2.65
C ALA A 117 34.73 2.12 -1.68
N ALA A 118 34.06 1.10 -1.11
CA ALA A 118 34.68 0.12 -0.23
C ALA A 118 35.58 -0.89 -0.97
N ALA A 119 35.29 -1.20 -2.23
CA ALA A 119 36.10 -2.10 -3.06
C ALA A 119 37.40 -1.45 -3.55
N SER A 120 37.41 -0.12 -3.77
CA SER A 120 38.58 0.59 -4.31
C SER A 120 39.88 0.42 -3.48
N PRO A 121 39.88 0.48 -2.14
CA PRO A 121 41.06 0.17 -1.33
C PRO A 121 41.54 -1.28 -1.46
N ILE A 122 40.61 -2.26 -1.51
CA ILE A 122 40.94 -3.69 -1.64
C ILE A 122 41.65 -3.94 -2.97
N GLU A 123 41.15 -3.31 -4.04
CA GLU A 123 41.75 -3.45 -5.37
C GLU A 123 43.13 -2.80 -5.45
N LYS A 124 43.35 -1.66 -4.77
CA LYS A 124 44.68 -1.04 -4.64
C LYS A 124 45.68 -1.94 -3.89
N VAL A 125 45.26 -2.57 -2.79
CA VAL A 125 46.10 -3.52 -2.02
C VAL A 125 46.40 -4.79 -2.82
N ARG A 126 45.45 -5.23 -3.65
CA ARG A 126 45.67 -6.35 -4.58
C ARG A 126 46.67 -5.99 -5.68
N GLN A 127 46.56 -4.78 -6.25
CA GLN A 127 47.43 -4.31 -7.34
C GLN A 127 48.83 -3.89 -6.86
N SER A 128 48.99 -3.46 -5.60
CA SER A 128 50.29 -3.10 -5.02
C SER A 128 51.24 -4.30 -4.84
N GLY A 129 50.71 -5.52 -4.93
CA GLY A 129 51.48 -6.75 -4.70
C GLY A 129 51.86 -6.97 -3.23
N GLU A 130 51.40 -6.12 -2.30
CA GLU A 130 51.68 -6.25 -0.86
C GLU A 130 51.17 -7.57 -0.29
N VAL A 131 50.02 -8.07 -0.78
CA VAL A 131 49.49 -9.37 -0.36
C VAL A 131 50.44 -10.50 -0.74
N ALA A 132 50.99 -10.48 -1.96
CA ALA A 132 51.96 -11.48 -2.41
C ALA A 132 53.28 -11.38 -1.63
N ARG A 133 53.70 -10.16 -1.28
CA ARG A 133 54.89 -9.92 -0.48
C ARG A 133 54.74 -10.39 0.98
N LEU A 134 53.61 -10.10 1.63
CA LEU A 134 53.31 -10.54 3.00
C LEU A 134 53.14 -12.07 3.07
N LEU A 135 52.54 -12.69 2.05
CA LEU A 135 52.45 -14.16 1.93
C LEU A 135 53.84 -14.80 1.81
N ALA A 136 54.75 -14.21 1.03
CA ALA A 136 56.12 -14.69 0.91
C ALA A 136 56.90 -14.54 2.23
N GLU A 137 56.76 -13.42 2.95
CA GLU A 137 57.37 -13.20 4.27
C GLU A 137 56.84 -14.20 5.32
N LEU A 138 55.54 -14.51 5.31
CA LEU A 138 54.95 -15.54 6.18
C LEU A 138 55.47 -16.95 5.88
N GLN A 139 55.59 -17.31 4.59
CA GLN A 139 56.16 -18.61 4.21
C GLN A 139 57.63 -18.75 4.63
N MET A 140 58.40 -17.66 4.64
CA MET A 140 59.78 -17.69 5.13
C MET A 140 59.89 -17.78 6.66
N LEU A 141 58.88 -17.30 7.40
CA LEU A 141 58.79 -17.45 8.85
C LEU A 141 58.42 -18.87 9.29
N ASP A 142 57.65 -19.60 8.48
CA ASP A 142 57.28 -21.00 8.78
C ASP A 142 58.48 -21.96 8.59
N VAL A 143 59.41 -21.64 7.68
CA VAL A 143 60.62 -22.45 7.44
C VAL A 143 61.68 -22.27 8.55
N SER A 144 61.61 -21.21 9.35
CA SER A 144 62.55 -20.98 10.46
C SER A 144 62.07 -21.51 11.82
N ALA A 145 60.86 -22.05 11.92
CA ALA A 145 60.30 -22.59 13.16
C ALA A 145 60.61 -24.09 13.38
N ASP A 146 61.11 -24.80 12.37
CA ASP A 146 61.44 -26.24 12.39
C ASP A 146 62.97 -26.54 12.36
N ALA A 147 63.83 -25.53 12.60
CA ALA A 147 65.30 -25.68 12.70
C ALA A 147 65.81 -25.46 14.13
#